data_AF-A0A1C2ICX3-F1
#
_entry.id   AF-A0A1C2ICX3-F1
#
_cell.length_a   1.000
_cell.length_b   1.000
_cell.length_c   1.000
_cell.angle_alpha   90.00
_cell.angle_beta   90.00
_cell.angle_gamma   90.00
#
_symmetry.space_group_name_H-M   'P 1'
#
loop_
_entity.id
_entity.type
_entity.pdbx_description
1 polymer ?
#
loop_
_entity_poly.entity_id
_entity_poly.type
_entity_poly.pdbx_seq_one_letter_code
_entity_poly.pdbx_strand_id
1 'polypeptide(L)'
;MAQAAEMILQVSTHFSGHSPLVVCDSWFGNNGLWRPLSAAAPSIHLLSRLRSSTVLYAKPPDAARTAKGRPRKYGDRCGSVTELAASLRERAQRYTVQLYGKAREIRAYDQVFLLKTLRCPVRVVWVFRKTQWVAFFTTDLTLSVTQIIEYYGARWKIEAGFKEIKQEIGSARSQNRTADAVSNHLHFCLLATTLTWIYADRIKADPKRRHLVKGRTSFAFSDVRKLITDEALPLRPFSGTLAPSQSTPT
;
A
#
# COMPACT_ATOMS: atom_id res chain seq x y z
N MET A 1 8.92 -13.69 4.16
CA MET A 1 9.02 -12.89 2.92
C MET A 1 8.66 -13.71 1.68
N ALA A 2 8.98 -15.01 1.62
CA ALA A 2 8.64 -15.87 0.46
C ALA A 2 7.16 -15.84 0.07
N GLN A 3 6.24 -16.07 1.02
CA GLN A 3 4.80 -16.03 0.76
C GLN A 3 4.33 -14.68 0.18
N ALA A 4 4.79 -13.55 0.73
CA ALA A 4 4.42 -12.24 0.22
C ALA A 4 4.92 -12.02 -1.21
N ALA A 5 6.14 -12.45 -1.51
CA ALA A 5 6.68 -12.39 -2.86
C ALA A 5 5.87 -13.26 -3.83
N GLU A 6 5.54 -14.50 -3.45
CA GLU A 6 4.72 -15.41 -4.25
C GLU A 6 3.36 -14.79 -4.59
N MET A 7 2.65 -14.27 -3.58
CA MET A 7 1.35 -13.61 -3.78
C MET A 7 1.45 -12.40 -4.70
N ILE A 8 2.48 -11.56 -4.53
CA ILE A 8 2.68 -10.37 -5.39
C ILE A 8 2.98 -10.79 -6.82
N LEU A 9 3.83 -11.80 -7.01
CA LEU A 9 4.20 -12.30 -8.34
C LEU A 9 2.97 -12.86 -9.07
N GLN A 10 2.14 -13.64 -8.38
CA GLN A 10 0.88 -14.14 -8.93
C GLN A 10 -0.02 -12.98 -9.40
N VAL A 11 -0.23 -11.98 -8.54
CA VAL A 11 -1.04 -10.81 -8.89
C VAL A 11 -0.44 -10.01 -10.04
N SER A 12 0.89 -9.87 -10.10
CA SER A 12 1.55 -9.09 -11.17
C SER A 12 1.37 -9.70 -12.56
N THR A 13 1.11 -11.00 -12.68
CA THR A 13 0.87 -11.64 -13.99
C THR A 13 -0.38 -11.09 -14.69
N HIS A 14 -1.35 -10.58 -13.93
CA HIS A 14 -2.56 -9.96 -14.47
C HIS A 14 -2.34 -8.55 -15.02
N PHE A 15 -1.17 -7.94 -14.78
CA PHE A 15 -0.82 -6.60 -15.23
C PHE A 15 0.29 -6.62 -16.28
N SER A 16 0.19 -7.55 -17.24
CA SER A 16 1.16 -7.70 -18.32
C SER A 16 1.37 -6.38 -19.08
N GLY A 17 2.64 -6.08 -19.41
CA GLY A 17 3.03 -4.85 -20.09
C GLY A 17 3.21 -3.61 -19.19
N HIS A 18 2.90 -3.70 -17.90
CA HIS A 18 3.11 -2.61 -16.94
C HIS A 18 4.13 -3.03 -15.87
N SER A 19 4.80 -2.06 -15.26
CA SER A 19 5.70 -2.28 -14.12
C SER A 19 5.00 -1.88 -12.81
N PRO A 20 4.47 -2.84 -12.03
CA PRO A 20 3.75 -2.53 -10.81
C PRO A 20 4.66 -1.91 -9.75
N LEU A 21 4.14 -0.93 -9.00
CA LEU A 21 4.78 -0.40 -7.81
C LEU A 21 4.17 -1.02 -6.55
N VAL A 22 4.95 -1.81 -5.83
CA VAL A 22 4.56 -2.37 -4.54
C VAL A 22 4.84 -1.35 -3.44
N VAL A 23 3.80 -0.91 -2.75
CA VAL A 23 3.92 -0.01 -1.59
C VAL A 23 3.76 -0.81 -0.31
N CYS A 24 4.78 -0.80 0.55
CA CYS A 24 4.76 -1.58 1.79
C CYS A 24 5.38 -0.84 2.96
N ASP A 25 5.13 -1.30 4.19
CA ASP A 25 5.78 -0.76 5.38
C ASP A 25 7.29 -1.10 5.40
N SER A 26 7.99 -0.59 6.42
CA SER A 26 9.43 -0.81 6.61
C SER A 26 9.80 -2.28 6.93
N TRP A 27 8.87 -3.10 7.42
CA TRP A 27 9.12 -4.51 7.68
C TRP A 27 9.35 -5.25 6.36
N PHE A 28 8.56 -4.93 5.34
CA PHE A 28 8.65 -5.53 4.00
C PHE A 28 9.71 -4.88 3.09
N GLY A 29 10.19 -3.67 3.41
CA GLY A 29 11.18 -2.90 2.64
C GLY A 29 12.62 -3.44 2.70
N ASN A 30 12.81 -4.76 2.54
CA ASN A 30 14.10 -5.44 2.68
C ASN A 30 14.39 -6.39 1.50
N ASN A 31 15.61 -6.92 1.47
CA ASN A 31 16.08 -7.75 0.35
C ASN A 31 15.35 -9.09 0.20
N GLY A 32 14.75 -9.61 1.28
CA GLY A 32 13.98 -10.84 1.23
C GLY A 32 12.71 -10.71 0.39
N LEU A 33 12.10 -9.51 0.35
CA LEU A 33 11.00 -9.22 -0.57
C LEU A 33 11.51 -8.70 -1.91
N TRP A 34 12.48 -7.79 -1.91
CA TRP A 34 12.97 -7.16 -3.14
C TRP A 34 13.62 -8.16 -4.11
N ARG A 35 14.47 -9.07 -3.64
CA ARG A 35 15.22 -9.99 -4.51
C ARG A 35 14.33 -10.78 -5.47
N PRO A 36 13.26 -11.48 -5.04
CA PRO A 36 12.39 -12.19 -5.97
C PRO A 36 11.65 -11.25 -6.92
N LEU A 37 11.17 -10.09 -6.43
CA LEU A 37 10.45 -9.12 -7.26
C LEU A 37 11.33 -8.51 -8.36
N SER A 38 12.59 -8.22 -8.04
CA SER A 38 13.56 -7.65 -8.98
C SER A 38 13.96 -8.60 -10.11
N ALA A 39 13.78 -9.90 -9.91
CA ALA A 39 14.08 -10.94 -10.90
C ALA A 39 12.89 -11.28 -11.80
N ALA A 40 11.71 -10.73 -11.51
CA ALA A 40 10.49 -10.98 -12.26
C ALA A 40 10.42 -10.15 -13.56
N ALA A 41 9.63 -10.65 -14.50
CA ALA A 41 9.25 -9.93 -15.73
C ALA A 41 7.73 -9.84 -15.79
N PRO A 42 7.14 -8.63 -15.92
CA PRO A 42 7.78 -7.30 -15.99
C PRO A 42 8.45 -6.90 -14.66
N SER A 43 9.37 -5.92 -14.72
CA SER A 43 10.08 -5.45 -13.53
C SER A 43 9.10 -4.82 -12.54
N ILE A 44 9.16 -5.27 -11.28
CA ILE A 44 8.33 -4.76 -10.19
C ILE A 44 9.15 -3.77 -9.38
N HIS A 45 8.59 -2.61 -9.10
CA HIS A 45 9.21 -1.61 -8.24
C HIS A 45 8.73 -1.71 -6.80
N LEU A 46 9.53 -1.18 -5.87
CA LEU A 46 9.25 -1.17 -4.45
C LEU A 46 9.27 0.27 -3.94
N LEU A 47 8.29 0.64 -3.13
CA LEU A 47 8.24 1.88 -2.36
C LEU A 47 7.99 1.54 -0.89
N SER A 48 8.90 1.93 -0.01
CA SER A 48 8.79 1.64 1.42
C SER A 48 9.50 2.70 2.27
N ARG A 49 9.34 2.59 3.59
CA ARG A 49 10.00 3.44 4.58
C ARG A 49 11.39 2.89 4.92
N LEU A 50 12.39 3.78 4.97
CA LEU A 50 13.72 3.43 5.48
C LEU A 50 13.78 3.48 7.02
N ARG A 51 14.55 2.56 7.60
CA ARG A 51 14.96 2.64 9.00
C ARG A 51 15.94 3.80 9.19
N SER A 52 15.84 4.47 10.32
CA SER A 52 16.71 5.58 10.72
C SER A 52 18.19 5.22 10.74
N SER A 53 18.54 3.99 11.12
CA SER A 53 19.93 3.50 11.16
C SER A 53 20.47 2.98 9.82
N THR A 54 19.68 3.00 8.74
CA THR A 54 20.14 2.51 7.45
C THR A 54 21.28 3.38 6.93
N VAL A 55 22.36 2.78 6.44
CA VAL A 55 23.49 3.51 5.84
C VAL A 55 23.33 3.58 4.33
N LEU A 56 23.51 4.77 3.78
CA LEU A 56 23.45 5.05 2.34
C LEU A 56 24.85 5.25 1.76
N TYR A 57 25.00 4.84 0.51
CA TYR A 57 26.27 4.91 -0.23
C TYR A 57 26.09 5.71 -1.51
N ALA A 58 27.13 6.40 -1.93
CA ALA A 58 27.18 7.06 -3.23
C ALA A 58 27.20 6.01 -4.36
N LYS A 59 26.78 6.42 -5.56
CA LYS A 59 27.10 5.65 -6.77
C LYS A 59 28.63 5.55 -6.84
N PRO A 60 29.22 4.38 -7.18
CA PRO A 60 30.65 4.34 -7.43
C PRO A 60 30.99 5.40 -8.48
N PRO A 61 32.10 6.15 -8.31
CA PRO A 61 32.57 7.02 -9.37
C PRO A 61 32.68 6.20 -10.65
N ASP A 62 32.45 6.83 -11.80
CA ASP A 62 32.73 6.23 -13.11
C ASP A 62 34.25 6.02 -13.19
N ALA A 63 34.74 4.99 -12.51
CA ALA A 63 36.12 4.58 -12.57
C ALA A 63 36.30 4.13 -14.00
N ALA A 64 36.99 4.97 -14.78
CA ALA A 64 37.52 4.61 -16.07
C ALA A 64 37.99 3.16 -16.00
N ARG A 65 37.57 2.36 -17.00
CA ARG A 65 37.86 0.92 -17.19
C ARG A 65 39.36 0.53 -17.06
N THR A 66 40.23 1.48 -16.75
CA THR A 66 41.70 1.44 -16.76
C THR A 66 42.35 1.04 -15.43
N ALA A 67 41.64 0.99 -14.30
CA ALA A 67 42.25 0.53 -13.04
C ALA A 67 42.27 -1.01 -12.96
N LYS A 68 43.46 -1.60 -12.73
CA LYS A 68 43.66 -3.04 -12.56
C LYS A 68 42.92 -3.53 -11.30
N GLY A 69 41.84 -4.29 -11.46
CA GLY A 69 41.11 -4.92 -10.35
C GLY A 69 39.59 -5.02 -10.58
N ARG A 70 38.89 -5.68 -9.64
CA ARG A 70 37.41 -5.76 -9.67
C ARG A 70 36.80 -4.36 -9.47
N PRO A 71 35.93 -3.89 -10.38
CA PRO A 71 35.26 -2.60 -10.21
C PRO A 71 34.53 -2.49 -8.86
N ARG A 72 34.63 -1.31 -8.21
CA ARG A 72 33.94 -1.05 -6.95
C ARG A 72 32.42 -1.09 -7.18
N LYS A 73 31.71 -1.86 -6.36
CA LYS A 73 30.23 -1.97 -6.43
C LYS A 73 29.49 -0.80 -5.76
N TYR A 74 30.17 -0.09 -4.86
CA TYR A 74 29.62 1.01 -4.08
C TYR A 74 30.64 2.14 -4.04
N GLY A 75 30.16 3.39 -4.05
CA GLY A 75 30.96 4.56 -3.77
C GLY A 75 31.14 4.78 -2.26
N ASP A 76 31.48 6.01 -1.92
CA ASP A 76 31.76 6.38 -0.53
C ASP A 76 30.53 6.25 0.37
N ARG A 77 30.77 5.99 1.65
CA ARG A 77 29.73 5.96 2.68
C ARG A 77 29.24 7.40 2.89
N CYS A 78 27.96 7.67 2.59
CA CYS A 78 27.37 9.00 2.77
C CYS A 78 26.93 9.27 4.22
N GLY A 79 26.55 8.23 4.96
CA GLY A 79 26.07 8.34 6.34
C GLY A 79 24.80 7.52 6.60
N SER A 80 24.35 7.50 7.85
CA SER A 80 23.04 6.94 8.19
C SER A 80 21.89 7.86 7.77
N VAL A 81 20.69 7.31 7.60
CA VAL A 81 19.47 8.09 7.26
C VAL A 81 19.21 9.20 8.29
N THR A 82 19.51 8.95 9.57
CA THR A 82 19.44 9.96 10.64
C THR A 82 20.49 11.06 10.49
N GLU A 83 21.76 10.69 10.29
CA GLU A 83 22.85 11.65 10.07
C GLU A 83 22.53 12.58 8.90
N LEU A 84 22.07 11.99 7.79
CA LEU A 84 21.67 12.72 6.60
C LEU A 84 20.41 13.56 6.81
N ALA A 85 19.43 13.10 7.59
CA ALA A 85 18.25 13.89 7.90
C ALA A 85 18.61 15.21 8.62
N ALA A 86 19.61 15.18 9.50
CA ALA A 86 20.07 16.37 10.21
C ALA A 86 20.71 17.40 9.26
N SER A 87 21.60 16.96 8.37
CA SER A 87 22.32 17.86 7.44
C SER A 87 21.49 18.33 6.26
N LEU A 88 20.49 17.55 5.82
CA LEU A 88 19.69 17.85 4.62
C LEU A 88 18.46 18.70 4.91
N ARG A 89 18.11 18.90 6.18
CA ARG A 89 16.87 19.61 6.58
C ARG A 89 16.81 21.04 6.04
N GLU A 90 17.93 21.75 6.03
CA GLU A 90 18.00 23.13 5.53
C GLU A 90 17.85 23.20 4.01
N ARG A 91 18.31 22.15 3.31
CA ARG A 91 18.21 22.00 1.85
C ARG A 91 16.84 21.53 1.37
N ALA A 92 15.91 21.23 2.29
CA ALA A 92 14.59 20.74 1.96
C ALA A 92 13.70 21.84 1.34
N GLN A 93 13.11 21.52 0.18
CA GLN A 93 12.22 22.38 -0.58
C GLN A 93 10.76 22.15 -0.20
N ARG A 94 9.88 23.11 -0.52
CA ARG A 94 8.44 23.00 -0.27
C ARG A 94 7.74 22.29 -1.43
N TYR A 95 6.85 21.39 -1.09
CA TYR A 95 6.00 20.66 -2.04
C TYR A 95 4.56 20.69 -1.57
N THR A 96 3.63 20.78 -2.52
CA THR A 96 2.20 20.58 -2.26
C THR A 96 1.81 19.17 -2.67
N VAL A 97 1.23 18.40 -1.75
CA VAL A 97 0.79 17.02 -1.97
C VAL A 97 -0.66 16.81 -1.57
N GLN A 98 -1.34 15.90 -2.25
CA GLN A 98 -2.71 15.48 -1.92
C GLN A 98 -2.69 14.30 -0.96
N LEU A 99 -2.89 14.58 0.33
CA LEU A 99 -2.90 13.57 1.38
C LEU A 99 -4.26 13.50 2.05
N TYR A 100 -4.89 12.32 1.97
CA TYR A 100 -6.19 12.03 2.60
C TYR A 100 -7.29 13.00 2.15
N GLY A 101 -7.33 13.30 0.84
CA GLY A 101 -8.31 14.20 0.23
C GLY A 101 -8.09 15.67 0.54
N LYS A 102 -6.90 16.07 1.00
CA LYS A 102 -6.56 17.47 1.29
C LYS A 102 -5.17 17.82 0.75
N ALA A 103 -5.06 18.98 0.13
CA ALA A 103 -3.77 19.57 -0.23
C ALA A 103 -3.01 19.94 1.05
N ARG A 104 -1.74 19.55 1.13
CA ARG A 104 -0.86 19.85 2.26
C ARG A 104 0.49 20.31 1.75
N GLU A 105 0.97 21.42 2.29
CA GLU A 105 2.35 21.84 2.11
C GLU A 105 3.26 21.02 3.04
N ILE A 106 4.35 20.50 2.48
CA ILE A 106 5.36 19.72 3.18
C ILE A 106 6.76 20.18 2.77
N ARG A 107 7.76 19.94 3.61
CA ARG A 107 9.17 20.13 3.25
C ARG A 107 9.81 18.78 2.97
N ALA A 108 10.45 18.63 1.82
CA ALA A 108 11.15 17.40 1.47
C ALA A 108 12.49 17.65 0.79
N TYR A 109 13.40 16.70 0.96
CA TYR A 109 14.64 16.60 0.21
C TYR A 109 14.74 15.20 -0.37
N ASP A 110 15.23 15.07 -1.59
CA ASP A 110 15.44 13.78 -2.21
C ASP A 110 16.80 13.69 -2.90
N GLN A 111 17.32 12.46 -2.97
CA GLN A 111 18.54 12.16 -3.70
C GLN A 111 18.61 10.66 -3.98
N VAL A 112 19.31 10.29 -5.06
CA VAL A 112 19.56 8.89 -5.42
C VAL A 112 20.80 8.37 -4.69
N PHE A 113 20.67 7.21 -4.05
CA PHE A 113 21.75 6.51 -3.35
C PHE A 113 21.79 5.04 -3.76
N LEU A 114 22.90 4.38 -3.48
CA LEU A 114 22.96 2.92 -3.44
C LEU A 114 22.61 2.41 -2.05
N LEU A 115 21.66 1.48 -2.01
CA LEU A 115 21.26 0.81 -0.77
C LEU A 115 21.90 -0.58 -0.70
N LYS A 116 22.86 -0.77 0.19
CA LYS A 116 23.65 -2.02 0.29
C LYS A 116 22.79 -3.26 0.58
N THR A 117 21.68 -3.10 1.31
CA THR A 117 20.77 -4.21 1.61
C THR A 117 20.06 -4.72 0.35
N LEU A 118 19.57 -3.83 -0.51
CA LEU A 118 18.89 -4.17 -1.76
C LEU A 118 19.83 -4.35 -2.96
N ARG A 119 21.05 -3.85 -2.85
CA ARG A 119 22.11 -3.89 -3.89
C ARG A 119 21.71 -3.19 -5.19
N CYS A 120 20.86 -2.17 -5.11
CA CYS A 120 20.40 -1.38 -6.25
C CYS A 120 20.36 0.13 -5.91
N PRO A 121 20.32 1.00 -6.94
CA PRO A 121 20.03 2.41 -6.76
C PRO A 121 18.59 2.60 -6.28
N VAL A 122 18.39 3.52 -5.35
CA VAL A 122 17.08 3.92 -4.85
C VAL A 122 17.01 5.44 -4.75
N ARG A 123 15.86 6.01 -5.10
CA ARG A 123 15.55 7.41 -4.80
C ARG A 123 15.08 7.47 -3.35
N VAL A 124 15.78 8.21 -2.51
CA VAL A 124 15.43 8.40 -1.10
C VAL A 124 14.81 9.78 -0.93
N VAL A 125 13.67 9.85 -0.25
CA VAL A 125 12.94 11.08 0.03
C VAL A 125 12.80 11.25 1.54
N TRP A 126 13.39 12.30 2.11
CA TRP A 126 13.15 12.73 3.48
C TRP A 126 12.00 13.74 3.48
N VAL A 127 10.97 13.48 4.28
CA VAL A 127 9.87 14.40 4.54
C VAL A 127 10.02 14.95 5.95
N PHE A 128 10.20 16.26 6.05
CA PHE A 128 10.40 16.98 7.30
C PHE A 128 9.10 17.59 7.81
N ARG A 129 8.80 17.35 9.09
CA ARG A 129 7.75 18.00 9.87
C ARG A 129 8.40 18.90 10.93
N LYS A 130 7.58 19.63 11.69
CA LYS A 130 8.05 20.55 12.75
C LYS A 130 9.09 19.90 13.66
N THR A 131 8.78 18.74 14.25
CA THR A 131 9.65 18.07 15.24
C THR A 131 10.17 16.69 14.80
N GLN A 132 9.71 16.18 13.66
CA GLN A 132 9.98 14.81 13.23
C GLN A 132 10.27 14.76 11.74
N TRP A 133 10.86 13.66 11.29
CA TRP A 133 11.06 13.36 9.89
C TRP A 133 10.73 11.90 9.59
N VAL A 134 10.46 11.61 8.33
CA VAL A 134 10.33 10.25 7.81
C VAL A 134 11.09 10.15 6.50
N ALA A 135 11.75 9.02 6.27
CA ALA A 135 12.45 8.74 5.02
C ALA A 135 11.77 7.59 4.28
N PHE A 136 11.49 7.81 3.00
CA PHE A 136 11.01 6.79 2.07
C PHE A 136 12.11 6.46 1.08
N PHE A 137 12.06 5.26 0.52
CA PHE A 137 12.86 4.91 -0.65
C PHE A 137 11.98 4.28 -1.71
N THR A 138 12.36 4.47 -2.97
CA THR A 138 11.80 3.70 -4.08
C THR A 138 12.88 3.18 -5.02
N THR A 139 12.63 2.01 -5.61
CA THR A 139 13.44 1.48 -6.72
C THR A 139 13.01 2.01 -8.08
N ASP A 140 11.87 2.71 -8.17
CA ASP A 140 11.46 3.44 -9.37
C ASP A 140 12.04 4.86 -9.32
N LEU A 141 13.10 5.10 -10.10
CA LEU A 141 13.78 6.39 -10.13
C LEU A 141 13.01 7.47 -10.90
N THR A 142 11.94 7.10 -11.61
CA THR A 142 11.13 8.02 -12.42
C THR A 142 10.09 8.75 -11.58
N LEU A 143 9.71 8.22 -10.42
CA LEU A 143 8.71 8.82 -9.55
C LEU A 143 9.16 10.16 -8.99
N SER A 144 8.30 11.16 -9.11
CA SER A 144 8.48 12.46 -8.46
C SER A 144 8.36 12.38 -6.93
N VAL A 145 8.91 13.40 -6.24
CA VAL A 145 8.82 13.52 -4.78
C VAL A 145 7.36 13.52 -4.30
N THR A 146 6.47 14.22 -5.00
CA THR A 146 5.04 14.28 -4.65
C THR A 146 4.38 12.92 -4.81
N GLN A 147 4.60 12.22 -5.93
CA GLN A 147 4.07 10.87 -6.16
C GLN A 147 4.53 9.88 -5.08
N ILE A 148 5.82 9.87 -4.73
CA ILE A 148 6.36 8.98 -3.69
C ILE A 148 5.60 9.18 -2.37
N ILE A 149 5.34 10.43 -2.00
CA ILE A 149 4.70 10.77 -0.74
C ILE A 149 3.20 10.45 -0.77
N GLU A 150 2.53 10.73 -1.89
CA GLU A 150 1.10 10.46 -2.09
C GLU A 150 0.83 8.96 -2.16
N TYR A 151 1.62 8.20 -2.93
CA TYR A 151 1.49 6.74 -3.02
C TYR A 151 1.76 6.06 -1.69
N TYR A 152 2.80 6.48 -0.96
CA TYR A 152 3.03 5.96 0.39
C TYR A 152 1.92 6.37 1.37
N GLY A 153 1.37 7.59 1.24
CA GLY A 153 0.23 8.04 2.02
C GLY A 153 -1.03 7.21 1.77
N ALA A 154 -1.28 6.82 0.52
CA ALA A 154 -2.40 5.98 0.12
C ALA A 154 -2.34 4.56 0.74
N ARG A 155 -1.14 4.09 1.15
CA ARG A 155 -0.96 2.82 1.86
C ARG A 155 -1.91 2.68 3.05
N TRP A 156 -2.21 3.78 3.76
CA TRP A 156 -3.10 3.74 4.93
C TRP A 156 -4.52 3.20 4.64
N LYS A 157 -4.92 3.18 3.36
CA LYS A 157 -6.20 2.60 2.91
C LYS A 157 -6.28 1.10 3.23
N ILE A 158 -5.17 0.36 3.32
CA ILE A 158 -5.23 -1.07 3.67
C ILE A 158 -5.66 -1.27 5.13
N GLU A 159 -5.23 -0.39 6.05
CA GLU A 159 -5.69 -0.41 7.44
C GLU A 159 -7.19 -0.12 7.54
N ALA A 160 -7.69 0.83 6.74
CA ALA A 160 -9.12 1.10 6.63
C ALA A 160 -9.89 -0.12 6.09
N GLY A 161 -9.39 -0.73 5.00
CA GLY A 161 -9.98 -1.94 4.42
C GLY A 161 -10.03 -3.12 5.41
N PHE A 162 -8.96 -3.36 6.17
CA PHE A 162 -8.99 -4.39 7.21
C PHE A 162 -10.01 -4.13 8.31
N LYS A 163 -10.20 -2.85 8.69
CA LYS A 163 -11.25 -2.47 9.64
C LYS A 163 -12.63 -2.78 9.06
N GLU A 164 -12.88 -2.42 7.80
CA GLU A 164 -14.15 -2.64 7.10
C GLU A 164 -14.47 -4.13 6.98
N ILE A 165 -13.50 -4.94 6.52
CA ILE A 165 -13.65 -6.40 6.40
C ILE A 165 -14.02 -7.04 7.75
N LYS A 166 -13.32 -6.65 8.83
CA LYS A 166 -13.52 -7.24 10.16
C LYS A 166 -14.80 -6.77 10.84
N GLN A 167 -15.07 -5.45 10.80
CA GLN A 167 -16.11 -4.81 11.61
C GLN A 167 -17.41 -4.60 10.85
N GLU A 168 -17.33 -4.14 9.59
CA GLU A 168 -18.52 -3.87 8.78
C GLU A 168 -19.01 -5.15 8.15
N ILE A 169 -18.21 -5.81 7.32
CA ILE A 169 -18.61 -7.07 6.67
C ILE A 169 -18.73 -8.22 7.67
N GLY A 170 -17.93 -8.19 8.75
CA GLY A 170 -18.07 -9.12 9.86
C GLY A 170 -17.25 -10.40 9.74
N SER A 171 -16.15 -10.40 8.97
CA SER A 171 -15.32 -11.59 8.79
C SER A 171 -14.75 -12.17 10.09
N ALA A 172 -14.59 -11.32 11.10
CA ALA A 172 -14.11 -11.71 12.43
C ALA A 172 -15.21 -12.31 13.34
N ARG A 173 -16.47 -12.33 12.89
CA ARG A 173 -17.63 -12.83 13.65
C ARG A 173 -18.10 -14.22 13.20
N SER A 174 -17.40 -14.83 12.26
CA SER A 174 -17.69 -16.19 11.79
C SER A 174 -17.57 -17.19 12.94
N GLN A 175 -18.53 -18.12 13.02
CA GLN A 175 -18.52 -19.25 13.97
C GLN A 175 -18.28 -20.58 13.24
N ASN A 176 -17.67 -20.53 12.06
CA ASN A 176 -17.37 -21.71 11.25
C ASN A 176 -16.35 -22.61 11.99
N ARG A 177 -16.58 -23.92 11.96
CA ARG A 177 -15.81 -24.90 12.74
C ARG A 177 -14.80 -25.72 11.92
N THR A 178 -14.82 -25.60 10.59
CA THR A 178 -13.91 -26.32 9.69
C THR A 178 -13.02 -25.35 8.92
N ALA A 179 -11.79 -25.76 8.60
CA ALA A 179 -10.80 -24.91 7.94
C ALA A 179 -11.29 -24.38 6.58
N ASP A 180 -11.94 -25.23 5.79
CA ASP A 180 -12.50 -24.84 4.49
C ASP A 180 -13.63 -23.81 4.65
N ALA A 181 -14.52 -24.00 5.63
CA ALA A 181 -15.60 -23.06 5.88
C ALA A 181 -15.07 -21.71 6.36
N VAL A 182 -14.02 -21.69 7.19
CA VAL A 182 -13.36 -20.44 7.63
C VAL A 182 -12.75 -19.72 6.42
N SER A 183 -12.03 -20.45 5.55
CA SER A 183 -11.38 -19.87 4.37
C SER A 183 -12.40 -19.34 3.36
N ASN A 184 -13.45 -20.11 3.06
CA ASN A 184 -14.52 -19.71 2.15
C ASN A 184 -15.26 -18.47 2.66
N HIS A 185 -15.55 -18.39 3.96
CA HIS A 185 -16.17 -17.22 4.54
C HIS A 185 -15.30 -15.97 4.40
N LEU A 186 -13.99 -16.08 4.69
CA LEU A 186 -13.07 -14.96 4.52
C LEU A 186 -12.99 -14.51 3.06
N HIS A 187 -12.87 -15.44 2.11
CA HIS A 187 -12.86 -15.14 0.67
C HIS A 187 -14.15 -14.43 0.24
N PHE A 188 -15.31 -14.88 0.73
CA PHE A 188 -16.59 -14.23 0.44
C PHE A 188 -16.65 -12.81 1.01
N CYS A 189 -16.14 -12.59 2.23
CA CYS A 189 -16.04 -11.25 2.81
C CYS A 189 -15.13 -10.33 2.00
N LEU A 190 -13.98 -10.83 1.52
CA LEU A 190 -13.05 -10.08 0.67
C LEU A 190 -13.69 -9.71 -0.68
N LEU A 191 -14.39 -10.67 -1.31
CA LEU A 191 -15.14 -10.44 -2.54
C LEU A 191 -16.24 -9.38 -2.34
N ALA A 192 -17.07 -9.52 -1.30
CA ALA A 192 -18.13 -8.57 -0.99
C ALA A 192 -17.59 -7.15 -0.74
N THR A 193 -16.46 -7.04 -0.04
CA THR A 193 -15.78 -5.75 0.19
C THR A 193 -15.32 -5.14 -1.13
N THR A 194 -14.71 -5.95 -2.00
CA THR A 194 -14.21 -5.51 -3.31
C THR A 194 -15.35 -5.02 -4.20
N LEU A 195 -16.44 -5.80 -4.29
CA LEU A 195 -17.64 -5.43 -5.05
C LEU A 195 -18.27 -4.14 -4.52
N THR A 196 -18.31 -3.96 -3.20
CA THR A 196 -18.81 -2.72 -2.58
C THR A 196 -18.00 -1.51 -3.02
N TRP A 197 -16.66 -1.61 -3.04
CA TRP A 197 -15.81 -0.51 -3.49
C TRP A 197 -15.86 -0.27 -5.00
N ILE A 198 -15.96 -1.32 -5.82
CA ILE A 198 -16.19 -1.18 -7.26
C ILE A 198 -17.52 -0.47 -7.51
N TYR A 199 -18.57 -0.86 -6.78
CA TYR A 199 -19.86 -0.20 -6.87
C TYR A 199 -19.75 1.28 -6.46
N ALA A 200 -19.05 1.59 -5.37
CA ALA A 200 -18.80 2.97 -4.91
C ALA A 200 -18.03 3.84 -5.93
N ASP A 201 -17.16 3.23 -6.73
CA ASP A 201 -16.42 3.92 -7.80
C ASP A 201 -17.33 4.25 -9.01
N ARG A 202 -18.40 3.48 -9.21
CA ARG A 202 -19.31 3.62 -10.36
C ARG A 202 -20.51 4.54 -10.12
N ILE A 203 -20.78 4.91 -8.87
CA ILE A 203 -21.87 5.84 -8.54
C ILE A 203 -21.46 7.29 -8.86
N LYS A 204 -22.35 8.04 -9.51
CA LYS A 204 -22.11 9.45 -9.89
C LYS A 204 -22.28 10.45 -8.75
N ALA A 205 -23.07 10.10 -7.74
CA ALA A 205 -23.38 10.95 -6.60
C ALA A 205 -22.88 10.30 -5.31
N ASP A 206 -22.26 11.08 -4.45
CA ASP A 206 -21.80 10.61 -3.14
C ASP A 206 -22.98 10.07 -2.31
N PRO A 207 -22.87 8.88 -1.69
CA PRO A 207 -23.91 8.32 -0.84
C PRO A 207 -24.28 9.26 0.32
N LYS A 208 -25.58 9.30 0.65
CA LYS A 208 -26.04 10.02 1.85
C LYS A 208 -25.49 9.34 3.11
N ARG A 209 -24.83 10.12 3.96
CA ARG A 209 -24.15 9.58 5.15
C ARG A 209 -25.09 9.20 6.28
N ARG A 210 -24.77 8.11 6.98
CA ARG A 210 -25.42 7.70 8.24
C ARG A 210 -25.03 8.59 9.43
N HIS A 211 -23.76 9.01 9.50
CA HIS A 211 -23.24 9.82 10.60
C HIS A 211 -22.51 11.08 10.07
N LEU A 212 -23.08 12.24 10.35
CA LEU A 212 -22.50 13.54 10.01
C LEU A 212 -21.35 13.86 10.99
N VAL A 213 -20.13 13.44 10.64
CA VAL A 213 -18.93 13.83 11.38
C VAL A 213 -18.41 15.17 10.82
N LYS A 214 -18.36 16.20 11.67
CA LYS A 214 -17.88 17.55 11.32
C LYS A 214 -16.47 17.48 10.71
N GLY A 215 -16.29 18.02 9.50
CA GLY A 215 -14.98 18.14 8.84
C GLY A 215 -14.52 16.98 7.94
N ARG A 216 -15.35 15.94 7.74
CA ARG A 216 -15.12 14.91 6.71
C ARG A 216 -15.90 15.22 5.44
N THR A 217 -15.23 15.22 4.29
CA THR A 217 -15.83 15.49 2.97
C THR A 217 -16.13 14.21 2.17
N SER A 218 -15.55 13.06 2.49
CA SER A 218 -15.79 11.77 1.83
C SER A 218 -16.82 10.86 2.54
N PHE A 219 -17.56 10.06 1.78
CA PHE A 219 -18.44 8.99 2.31
C PHE A 219 -17.64 7.82 2.92
N ALA A 220 -18.29 7.00 3.75
CA ALA A 220 -17.70 5.83 4.38
C ALA A 220 -18.19 4.53 3.72
N PHE A 221 -17.44 3.44 3.91
CA PHE A 221 -17.82 2.11 3.42
C PHE A 221 -19.23 1.67 3.85
N SER A 222 -19.61 1.99 5.10
CA SER A 222 -20.95 1.67 5.62
C SER A 222 -22.07 2.43 4.93
N ASP A 223 -21.80 3.61 4.38
CA ASP A 223 -22.77 4.39 3.61
C ASP A 223 -23.05 3.71 2.25
N VAL A 224 -21.99 3.22 1.58
CA VAL A 224 -22.12 2.46 0.33
C VAL A 224 -22.87 1.15 0.55
N ARG A 225 -22.51 0.39 1.59
CA ARG A 225 -23.20 -0.87 1.91
C ARG A 225 -24.70 -0.64 2.14
N LYS A 226 -25.05 0.45 2.81
CA LYS A 226 -26.46 0.80 3.02
C LYS A 226 -27.14 1.12 1.70
N LEU A 227 -26.52 1.90 0.82
CA LEU A 227 -27.07 2.17 -0.50
C LEU A 227 -27.36 0.87 -1.28
N ILE A 228 -26.39 -0.06 -1.30
CA ILE A 228 -26.57 -1.38 -1.92
C ILE A 228 -27.71 -2.14 -1.25
N THR A 229 -27.84 -2.07 0.08
CA THR A 229 -28.92 -2.73 0.82
C THR A 229 -30.28 -2.15 0.45
N ASP A 230 -30.39 -0.83 0.41
CA ASP A 230 -31.63 -0.11 0.08
C ASP A 230 -32.06 -0.34 -1.38
N GLU A 231 -31.09 -0.51 -2.31
CA GLU A 231 -31.36 -0.84 -3.73
C GLU A 231 -31.68 -2.32 -3.95
N ALA A 232 -30.95 -3.23 -3.28
CA ALA A 232 -31.07 -4.68 -3.49
C ALA A 232 -32.23 -5.30 -2.70
N LEU A 233 -32.65 -4.68 -1.60
CA LEU A 233 -33.83 -5.06 -0.83
C LEU A 233 -34.96 -4.08 -1.16
N PRO A 234 -35.71 -4.26 -2.27
CA PRO A 234 -37.00 -3.60 -2.37
C PRO A 234 -37.85 -3.99 -1.14
N LEU A 235 -38.79 -3.12 -0.77
CA LEU A 235 -39.80 -3.26 0.29
C LEU A 235 -40.74 -4.48 0.11
N ARG A 236 -40.21 -5.66 -0.20
CA ARG A 236 -40.91 -6.94 -0.08
C ARG A 236 -40.21 -7.72 1.02
N PRO A 237 -40.87 -7.98 2.16
CA PRO A 237 -40.32 -8.92 3.12
C PRO A 237 -40.03 -10.22 2.37
N PHE A 238 -38.86 -10.78 2.60
CA PHE A 238 -38.50 -12.09 2.12
C PHE A 238 -39.49 -13.09 2.76
N SER A 239 -40.62 -13.37 2.10
CA SER A 239 -41.56 -14.44 2.48
C SER A 239 -40.96 -15.79 2.12
N GLY A 240 -39.77 -16.06 2.63
CA GLY A 240 -39.22 -17.41 2.69
C GLY A 240 -39.93 -18.14 3.82
N THR A 241 -41.17 -18.59 3.58
CA THR A 241 -41.68 -19.73 4.33
C THR A 241 -40.73 -20.89 4.04
N LEU A 242 -39.85 -21.20 4.99
CA LEU A 242 -39.30 -22.54 5.11
C LEU A 242 -40.53 -23.45 5.23
N ALA A 243 -40.88 -24.14 4.15
CA ALA A 243 -41.91 -25.16 4.20
C ALA A 243 -41.51 -26.11 5.34
N PRO A 244 -42.37 -26.34 6.35
CA PRO A 244 -42.08 -27.37 7.34
C PRO A 244 -41.89 -28.68 6.58
N SER A 245 -40.79 -29.37 6.85
CA SER A 245 -40.54 -30.70 6.28
C SER A 245 -41.78 -31.54 6.52
N GLN A 246 -42.44 -31.98 5.45
CA GLN A 246 -43.47 -33.00 5.57
C GLN A 246 -42.77 -34.25 6.10
N SER A 247 -42.97 -34.55 7.38
CA SER A 247 -42.68 -35.85 7.95
C SER A 247 -43.64 -36.83 7.29
N THR A 248 -43.14 -37.65 6.36
CA THR A 248 -43.85 -38.84 5.89
C THR A 248 -43.94 -39.84 7.06
N PRO A 249 -45.14 -40.32 7.43
CA PRO A 249 -45.26 -41.39 8.39
C PRO A 249 -45.15 -42.74 7.66
N THR A 250 -44.17 -43.54 8.06
CA THR A 250 -44.21 -45.00 8.04
C THR A 250 -43.36 -45.52 9.18
#